data_AF-B2FU77-F1
#
_entry.id   AF-B2FU77-F1
#
_cell.length_a   1.000
_cell.length_b   1.000
_cell.length_c   1.000
_cell.angle_alpha   90.00
_cell.angle_beta   90.00
_cell.angle_gamma   90.00
#
_symmetry.space_group_name_H-M   'P 1'
#
loop_
_entity.id
_entity.type
_entity.pdbx_description
1 polymer ?
#
loop_
_entity_poly.entity_id
_entity_poly.type
_entity_poly.pdbx_seq_one_letter_code
_entity_poly.pdbx_strand_id
1 'polypeptide(L)'
;MAANDARQPPAERSVFAWVEQEIRHKPTGAAVSTPAPAPLRRPEVGGLHRLLGLRSRGGAAPARASAQDRQLPGEEIAPGLFLIESLQPQPIPTAPLSLAFAKREDQHVAARDLLFFDTETTGLAGGTGTRAFMIGAADWHVCPQRGEGLRIRQLLMSTMAAEEAMLATFASWLQPSTVFCSYNGRSYDAPLLKARYRLARQRDPITALDHVDLLYPTRRRYRGTWENCRLSTIERQLLRVVREDDLPGSEAPGAWLRFLRGGDAVNLRRVADHNHQDVVTLALLLQRLVHEEQRERETLALALVGQ
;
A
#
# COMPACT_ATOMS: atom_id res chain seq x y z
N MET A 1 16.92 46.20 -28.93
CA MET A 1 15.75 45.46 -29.43
C MET A 1 16.24 44.08 -29.86
N ALA A 2 15.76 42.94 -29.39
CA ALA A 2 14.79 42.59 -28.36
C ALA A 2 15.23 41.18 -27.89
N ALA A 3 15.28 40.96 -26.58
CA ALA A 3 15.48 39.63 -26.01
C ALA A 3 14.12 38.93 -25.91
N ASN A 4 14.12 37.66 -26.28
CA ASN A 4 12.96 36.80 -26.45
C ASN A 4 12.46 36.29 -25.07
N ASP A 5 11.38 36.89 -24.56
CA ASP A 5 10.68 36.44 -23.34
C ASP A 5 9.68 35.32 -23.70
N ALA A 6 10.16 34.08 -23.68
CA ALA A 6 9.29 32.90 -23.73
C ALA A 6 8.87 32.50 -22.31
N ARG A 7 7.66 32.88 -21.91
CA ARG A 7 7.03 32.42 -20.65
C ARG A 7 6.81 30.90 -20.69
N GLN A 8 7.34 30.19 -19.71
CA GLN A 8 6.99 28.80 -19.43
C GLN A 8 5.50 28.69 -18.99
N PRO A 9 4.77 27.65 -19.43
CA PRO A 9 3.43 27.38 -18.91
C PRO A 9 3.51 26.95 -17.43
N PRO A 10 2.46 27.23 -16.63
CA PRO A 10 2.46 26.92 -15.20
C PRO A 10 2.45 25.40 -14.96
N ALA A 11 3.16 24.96 -13.93
CA ALA A 11 3.16 23.59 -13.45
C ALA A 11 1.75 23.14 -13.05
N GLU A 12 1.32 21.99 -13.56
CA GLU A 12 0.05 21.36 -13.20
C GLU A 12 0.01 21.04 -11.71
N ARG A 13 -1.09 21.40 -11.07
CA ARG A 13 -1.35 21.23 -9.63
C ARG A 13 -1.36 19.74 -9.27
N SER A 14 -0.62 19.39 -8.21
CA SER A 14 -0.61 18.06 -7.60
C SER A 14 -2.05 17.56 -7.33
N VAL A 15 -2.33 16.35 -7.82
CA VAL A 15 -3.58 15.60 -7.62
C VAL A 15 -3.86 15.29 -6.13
N PHE A 16 -2.88 15.52 -5.26
CA PHE A 16 -2.91 15.19 -3.84
C PHE A 16 -3.13 16.38 -2.89
N ALA A 17 -3.44 17.57 -3.41
CA ALA A 17 -3.64 18.78 -2.59
C ALA A 17 -4.83 18.71 -1.59
N TRP A 18 -5.70 17.71 -1.71
CA TRP A 18 -6.86 17.53 -0.82
C TRP A 18 -6.53 16.83 0.51
N VAL A 19 -5.31 16.30 0.67
CA VAL A 19 -4.89 15.62 1.91
C VAL A 19 -4.45 16.62 3.01
N GLU A 20 -4.25 17.90 2.70
CA GLU A 20 -3.73 18.90 3.65
C GLU A 20 -4.75 19.92 4.22
N GLN A 21 -6.04 19.88 3.85
CA GLN A 21 -6.94 21.01 4.12
C GLN A 21 -7.94 20.90 5.30
N GLU A 22 -7.71 20.01 6.26
CA GLU A 22 -8.43 20.09 7.55
C GLU A 22 -7.45 20.05 8.73
N ILE A 23 -6.84 21.19 9.03
CA ILE A 23 -6.67 21.77 10.38
C ILE A 23 -6.20 23.22 10.16
N ARG A 24 -7.14 24.16 10.29
CA ARG A 24 -6.80 25.58 10.48
C ARG A 24 -6.52 25.77 11.96
N HIS A 25 -5.46 26.50 12.34
CA HIS A 25 -5.46 27.56 13.37
C HIS A 25 -4.18 28.42 13.25
N LYS A 26 -4.34 29.70 13.61
CA LYS A 26 -3.57 30.91 13.27
C LYS A 26 -2.28 31.12 14.11
N PRO A 27 -1.41 32.10 13.75
CA PRO A 27 0.00 32.21 14.15
C PRO A 27 0.24 33.12 15.36
N THR A 28 1.43 33.02 15.95
CA THR A 28 2.06 34.11 16.73
C THR A 28 3.59 34.01 16.63
N GLY A 29 4.27 35.14 16.40
CA GLY A 29 5.68 35.19 16.02
C GLY A 29 6.67 35.67 17.10
N ALA A 30 7.88 35.98 16.59
CA ALA A 30 8.99 36.81 17.11
C ALA A 30 9.95 36.24 18.18
N ALA A 31 11.06 35.66 17.69
CA ALA A 31 12.47 36.12 17.72
C ALA A 31 13.25 36.56 19.01
N VAL A 32 14.53 36.10 19.01
CA VAL A 32 15.84 36.67 19.43
C VAL A 32 16.50 36.32 20.80
N SER A 33 17.74 35.78 20.69
CA SER A 33 19.02 36.09 21.39
C SER A 33 19.62 35.15 22.47
N THR A 34 20.88 34.78 22.21
CA THR A 34 21.98 34.31 23.09
C THR A 34 22.91 35.50 23.45
N PRO A 35 23.69 35.55 24.57
CA PRO A 35 24.91 34.71 24.75
C PRO A 35 25.44 34.38 26.20
N ALA A 36 26.24 33.28 26.28
CA ALA A 36 27.50 32.91 27.04
C ALA A 36 27.80 33.31 28.54
N PRO A 37 28.87 32.77 29.22
CA PRO A 37 29.17 31.38 29.63
C PRO A 37 29.71 31.20 31.12
N ALA A 38 30.11 29.95 31.48
CA ALA A 38 31.03 29.46 32.56
C ALA A 38 30.43 28.96 33.92
N PRO A 39 31.09 28.09 34.74
CA PRO A 39 32.43 27.47 34.64
C PRO A 39 32.50 25.92 34.87
N LEU A 40 33.72 25.37 34.76
CA LEU A 40 34.14 23.97 34.94
C LEU A 40 33.93 23.43 36.37
N ARG A 41 33.37 22.22 36.51
CA ARG A 41 33.32 21.45 37.78
C ARG A 41 34.24 20.23 37.73
N ARG A 42 35.01 20.05 38.81
CA ARG A 42 35.92 18.92 39.07
C ARG A 42 35.15 17.60 39.23
N PRO A 43 35.71 16.44 38.85
CA PRO A 43 35.07 15.16 39.08
C PRO A 43 35.24 14.72 40.54
N GLU A 44 34.13 14.52 41.25
CA GLU A 44 34.10 13.86 42.55
C GLU A 44 34.02 12.33 42.40
N VAL A 45 34.64 11.66 43.37
CA VAL A 45 34.91 10.23 43.42
C VAL A 45 33.62 9.44 43.60
N GLY A 46 32.96 9.09 42.49
CA GLY A 46 31.84 8.15 42.44
C GLY A 46 32.17 6.83 41.73
N GLY A 47 33.45 6.58 41.47
CA GLY A 47 33.97 5.42 40.76
C GLY A 47 34.40 4.29 41.69
N LEU A 48 33.50 3.74 42.52
CA LEU A 48 33.80 2.49 43.22
C LEU A 48 32.56 1.67 43.64
N HIS A 49 31.56 1.55 42.76
CA HIS A 49 30.48 0.55 42.93
C HIS A 49 30.31 -0.38 41.71
N ARG A 50 31.15 -0.28 40.69
CA ARG A 50 31.06 -1.11 39.47
C ARG A 50 31.91 -2.39 39.52
N LEU A 51 32.60 -2.67 40.63
CA LEU A 51 33.52 -3.81 40.78
C LEU A 51 33.05 -4.92 41.72
N LEU A 52 31.81 -4.89 42.23
CA LEU A 52 31.31 -5.89 43.20
C LEU A 52 29.97 -6.55 42.86
N GLY A 53 29.47 -6.47 41.62
CA GLY A 53 28.49 -7.43 41.09
C GLY A 53 27.16 -7.62 41.87
N LEU A 54 26.78 -6.72 42.77
CA LEU A 54 25.56 -6.82 43.56
C LEU A 54 24.46 -5.94 42.93
N ARG A 55 23.41 -6.59 42.41
CA ARG A 55 22.21 -5.93 41.88
C ARG A 55 21.40 -5.32 43.04
N SER A 56 21.36 -3.99 43.12
CA SER A 56 20.37 -3.27 43.91
C SER A 56 19.00 -3.38 43.21
N ARG A 57 18.07 -4.13 43.82
CA ARG A 57 16.63 -4.00 43.57
C ARG A 57 16.19 -2.67 44.15
N GLY A 58 15.61 -1.79 43.33
CA GLY A 58 15.00 -0.55 43.80
C GLY A 58 15.38 0.67 42.98
N GLY A 59 14.98 0.69 41.71
CA GLY A 59 14.82 1.91 40.94
C GLY A 59 13.46 1.84 40.28
N ALA A 60 12.56 2.75 40.64
CA ALA A 60 11.32 2.92 39.90
C ALA A 60 11.67 3.13 38.42
N ALA A 61 11.15 2.27 37.55
CA ALA A 61 11.25 2.49 36.12
C ALA A 61 10.76 3.91 35.82
N PRO A 62 11.44 4.67 34.93
CA PRO A 62 10.99 6.00 34.57
C PRO A 62 9.53 5.92 34.14
N ALA A 63 8.71 6.77 34.76
CA ALA A 63 7.28 6.81 34.54
C ALA A 63 6.99 6.97 33.05
N ARG A 64 6.34 5.92 32.50
CA ARG A 64 5.53 5.83 31.28
C ARG A 64 6.11 6.52 30.04
N ALA A 65 6.37 5.69 29.03
CA ALA A 65 6.43 6.06 27.62
C ALA A 65 5.57 7.29 27.37
N SER A 66 6.15 8.28 26.69
CA SER A 66 5.37 9.33 26.02
C SER A 66 4.13 8.68 25.43
N ALA A 67 2.98 9.34 25.51
CA ALA A 67 1.77 8.89 24.85
C ALA A 67 2.11 8.68 23.36
N GLN A 68 2.49 7.45 23.01
CA GLN A 68 2.90 7.09 21.66
C GLN A 68 1.61 7.16 20.86
N ASP A 69 1.61 7.96 19.81
CA ASP A 69 0.49 8.02 18.88
C ASP A 69 0.27 6.62 18.32
N ARG A 70 -0.75 5.95 18.82
CA ARG A 70 -1.16 4.59 18.43
C ARG A 70 -2.42 4.61 17.57
N GLN A 71 -2.83 5.79 17.10
CA GLN A 71 -4.05 5.92 16.31
C GLN A 71 -3.85 5.26 14.95
N LEU A 72 -4.69 4.26 14.68
CA LEU A 72 -4.78 3.64 13.36
C LEU A 72 -5.82 4.39 12.52
N PRO A 73 -5.62 4.48 11.21
CA PRO A 73 -6.61 5.05 10.31
C PRO A 73 -7.79 4.09 10.14
N GLY A 74 -8.93 4.62 9.71
CA GLY A 74 -10.13 3.83 9.45
C GLY A 74 -11.02 3.57 10.67
N GLU A 75 -12.03 2.73 10.46
CA GLU A 75 -13.03 2.33 11.46
C GLU A 75 -12.68 0.94 12.02
N GLU A 76 -12.77 0.76 13.33
CA GLU A 76 -12.64 -0.57 13.93
C GLU A 76 -13.94 -1.36 13.76
N ILE A 77 -13.96 -2.29 12.80
CA ILE A 77 -15.15 -3.06 12.41
C ILE A 77 -15.31 -4.38 13.20
N ALA A 78 -14.25 -4.80 13.88
CA ALA A 78 -14.23 -5.91 14.84
C ALA A 78 -13.04 -5.71 15.80
N PRO A 79 -13.01 -6.33 16.99
CA PRO A 79 -11.92 -6.17 17.94
C PRO A 79 -10.54 -6.40 17.31
N GLY A 80 -9.78 -5.32 17.18
CA GLY A 80 -8.46 -5.28 16.59
C GLY A 80 -8.40 -5.36 15.06
N LEU A 81 -9.52 -5.15 14.34
CA LEU A 81 -9.60 -5.10 12.88
C LEU A 81 -10.10 -3.73 12.43
N PHE A 82 -9.27 -3.02 11.68
CA PHE A 82 -9.57 -1.71 11.14
C PHE A 82 -9.87 -1.79 9.64
N LEU A 83 -10.93 -1.12 9.20
CA LEU A 83 -11.28 -0.91 7.80
C LEU A 83 -10.95 0.53 7.41
N ILE A 84 -10.02 0.68 6.49
CA ILE A 84 -9.70 1.96 5.84
C ILE A 84 -10.38 1.95 4.48
N GLU A 85 -11.27 2.91 4.22
CA GLU A 85 -11.96 3.00 2.94
C GLU A 85 -11.78 4.39 2.31
N SER A 86 -11.41 4.40 1.04
CA SER A 86 -11.30 5.60 0.22
C SER A 86 -11.92 5.37 -1.17
N LEU A 87 -12.22 6.45 -1.88
CA LEU A 87 -12.69 6.42 -3.26
C LEU A 87 -11.82 7.38 -4.06
N GLN A 88 -11.18 6.88 -5.12
CA GLN A 88 -10.48 7.70 -6.10
C GLN A 88 -11.44 7.97 -7.27
N PRO A 89 -11.93 9.21 -7.44
CA PRO A 89 -12.87 9.55 -8.50
C PRO A 89 -12.24 9.36 -9.86
N GLN A 90 -12.85 8.51 -10.68
CA GLN A 90 -12.47 8.27 -12.08
C GLN A 90 -13.56 7.42 -12.76
N PRO A 91 -13.68 7.50 -14.10
CA PRO A 91 -14.75 6.78 -14.79
C PRO A 91 -14.56 5.28 -14.72
N ILE A 92 -15.67 4.55 -14.56
CA ILE A 92 -15.65 3.09 -14.65
C ILE A 92 -15.60 2.70 -16.13
N PRO A 93 -14.65 1.84 -16.57
CA PRO A 93 -14.65 1.34 -17.94
C PRO A 93 -15.99 0.67 -18.29
N THR A 94 -16.66 1.20 -19.31
CA THR A 94 -17.98 0.73 -19.75
C THR A 94 -17.90 -0.50 -20.64
N ALA A 95 -16.84 -0.58 -21.45
CA ALA A 95 -16.54 -1.75 -22.27
C ALA A 95 -15.77 -2.81 -21.46
N PRO A 96 -16.02 -4.11 -21.70
CA PRO A 96 -15.18 -5.19 -21.17
C PRO A 96 -13.71 -5.00 -21.54
N LEU A 97 -12.82 -5.25 -20.58
CA LEU A 97 -11.38 -5.10 -20.74
C LEU A 97 -10.80 -6.39 -21.33
N SER A 98 -10.07 -6.29 -22.45
CA SER A 98 -9.40 -7.43 -23.09
C SER A 98 -8.29 -7.98 -22.19
N LEU A 99 -8.18 -9.30 -22.10
CA LEU A 99 -7.10 -10.01 -21.40
C LEU A 99 -6.02 -10.53 -22.35
N ALA A 100 -6.03 -10.11 -23.61
CA ALA A 100 -5.06 -10.55 -24.61
C ALA A 100 -3.61 -10.21 -24.21
N PHE A 101 -3.37 -9.09 -23.53
CA PHE A 101 -2.04 -8.74 -22.99
C PHE A 101 -1.47 -9.84 -22.06
N ALA A 102 -2.35 -10.61 -21.43
CA ALA A 102 -2.03 -11.73 -20.56
C ALA A 102 -1.91 -13.09 -21.29
N LYS A 103 -1.89 -13.11 -22.63
CA LYS A 103 -1.99 -14.31 -23.49
C LYS A 103 -3.31 -15.06 -23.33
N ARG A 104 -4.39 -14.34 -23.05
CA ARG A 104 -5.75 -14.87 -22.97
C ARG A 104 -6.55 -14.27 -24.12
N GLU A 105 -6.24 -14.72 -25.32
CA GLU A 105 -6.89 -14.26 -26.56
C GLU A 105 -8.41 -14.42 -26.46
N ASP A 106 -9.13 -13.45 -27.00
CA ASP A 106 -10.61 -13.37 -27.03
C ASP A 106 -11.32 -13.33 -25.67
N GLN A 107 -10.56 -13.37 -24.57
CA GLN A 107 -11.12 -13.29 -23.22
C GLN A 107 -11.20 -11.84 -22.76
N HIS A 108 -12.34 -11.51 -22.14
CA HIS A 108 -12.64 -10.18 -21.65
C HIS A 108 -13.18 -10.26 -20.23
N VAL A 109 -12.97 -9.21 -19.46
CA VAL A 109 -13.49 -9.08 -18.09
C VAL A 109 -14.25 -7.78 -17.94
N ALA A 110 -15.43 -7.82 -17.32
CA ALA A 110 -16.14 -6.60 -16.97
C ALA A 110 -15.37 -5.88 -15.86
N ALA A 111 -15.27 -4.55 -15.93
CA ALA A 111 -14.56 -3.77 -14.92
C ALA A 111 -15.05 -4.08 -13.49
N ARG A 112 -16.37 -4.22 -13.31
CA ARG A 112 -17.00 -4.49 -12.00
C ARG A 112 -16.71 -5.89 -11.43
N ASP A 113 -16.23 -6.82 -12.24
CA ASP A 113 -15.82 -8.15 -11.78
C ASP A 113 -14.36 -8.17 -11.31
N LEU A 114 -13.55 -7.16 -11.61
CA LEU A 114 -12.16 -7.08 -11.17
C LEU A 114 -12.05 -6.67 -9.69
N LEU A 115 -11.29 -7.46 -8.94
CA LEU A 115 -10.80 -7.08 -7.62
C LEU A 115 -9.26 -7.05 -7.65
N PHE A 116 -8.70 -5.85 -7.59
CA PHE A 116 -7.27 -5.67 -7.41
C PHE A 116 -6.92 -5.94 -5.96
N PHE A 117 -5.89 -6.72 -5.67
CA PHE A 117 -5.51 -6.97 -4.28
C PHE A 117 -4.00 -7.16 -4.09
N ASP A 118 -3.56 -6.79 -2.89
CA ASP A 118 -2.18 -6.89 -2.41
C ASP A 118 -2.20 -7.13 -0.88
N THR A 119 -1.21 -7.87 -0.36
CA THR A 119 -1.13 -8.15 1.08
C THR A 119 0.21 -7.73 1.69
N GLU A 120 0.13 -7.19 2.91
CA GLU A 120 1.31 -7.01 3.74
C GLU A 120 1.42 -8.15 4.73
N THR A 121 2.58 -8.79 4.76
CA THR A 121 2.76 -10.07 5.44
C THR A 121 3.84 -10.01 6.50
N THR A 122 3.78 -10.91 7.48
CA THR A 122 4.80 -10.99 8.56
C THR A 122 6.14 -11.57 8.10
N GLY A 123 6.30 -11.92 6.82
CA GLY A 123 7.56 -12.41 6.25
C GLY A 123 7.39 -13.12 4.90
N LEU A 124 8.48 -13.18 4.12
CA LEU A 124 8.47 -13.66 2.73
C LEU A 124 8.61 -15.19 2.57
N ALA A 125 8.89 -15.92 3.64
CA ALA A 125 9.31 -17.33 3.59
C ALA A 125 8.15 -18.36 3.49
N GLY A 126 6.89 -17.92 3.32
CA GLY A 126 5.77 -18.80 2.96
C GLY A 126 5.41 -19.93 3.94
N GLY A 127 5.84 -19.85 5.21
CA GLY A 127 5.55 -20.86 6.24
C GLY A 127 4.19 -20.69 6.92
N THR A 128 3.76 -21.70 7.70
CA THR A 128 2.49 -21.68 8.47
C THR A 128 2.42 -20.55 9.51
N GLY A 129 3.57 -19.98 9.88
CA GLY A 129 3.66 -18.82 10.77
C GLY A 129 3.42 -17.47 10.08
N THR A 130 3.55 -17.40 8.75
CA THR A 130 3.33 -16.17 7.98
C THR A 130 1.83 -15.84 7.96
N ARG A 131 1.51 -14.57 8.20
CA ARG A 131 0.15 -14.02 8.13
C ARG A 131 0.14 -12.77 7.28
N ALA A 132 -0.98 -12.50 6.62
CA ALA A 132 -1.31 -11.18 6.13
C ALA A 132 -1.82 -10.37 7.33
N PHE A 133 -1.12 -9.30 7.69
CA PHE A 133 -1.59 -8.36 8.71
C PHE A 133 -2.34 -7.17 8.08
N MET A 134 -2.23 -7.01 6.76
CA MET A 134 -3.07 -6.14 5.98
C MET A 134 -3.47 -6.79 4.66
N ILE A 135 -4.70 -6.55 4.23
CA ILE A 135 -5.21 -6.92 2.90
C ILE A 135 -5.76 -5.65 2.28
N GLY A 136 -5.09 -5.16 1.23
CA GLY A 136 -5.59 -4.09 0.39
C GLY A 136 -6.40 -4.68 -0.75
N ALA A 137 -7.55 -4.08 -1.04
CA ALA A 137 -8.37 -4.41 -2.20
C ALA A 137 -8.88 -3.14 -2.87
N ALA A 138 -8.98 -3.17 -4.20
CA ALA A 138 -9.63 -2.12 -4.97
C ALA A 138 -10.59 -2.70 -6.01
N ASP A 139 -11.73 -2.04 -6.19
CA ASP A 139 -12.77 -2.40 -7.16
C ASP A 139 -13.46 -1.16 -7.73
N TRP A 140 -13.93 -1.28 -8.97
CA TRP A 140 -14.73 -0.25 -9.60
C TRP A 140 -16.12 -0.18 -8.97
N HIS A 141 -16.47 0.97 -8.39
CA HIS A 141 -17.66 1.11 -7.57
C HIS A 141 -18.39 2.44 -7.80
N VAL A 142 -19.71 2.43 -7.64
CA VAL A 142 -20.55 3.64 -7.63
C VAL A 142 -20.98 3.90 -6.19
N CYS A 143 -20.33 4.86 -5.53
CA CYS A 143 -20.70 5.32 -4.20
C CYS A 143 -21.90 6.27 -4.30
N PRO A 144 -23.01 6.04 -3.58
CA PRO A 144 -24.21 6.87 -3.70
C PRO A 144 -23.96 8.37 -3.41
N GLN A 145 -23.02 8.69 -2.52
CA GLN A 145 -22.72 10.06 -2.11
C GLN A 145 -21.51 10.67 -2.83
N ARG A 146 -20.60 9.83 -3.35
CA ARG A 146 -19.32 10.28 -3.94
C ARG A 146 -19.20 10.05 -5.45
N GLY A 147 -20.18 9.39 -6.06
CA GLY A 147 -20.19 9.07 -7.48
C GLY A 147 -19.39 7.81 -7.81
N GLU A 148 -19.03 7.66 -9.08
CA GLU A 148 -18.23 6.54 -9.55
C GLU A 148 -16.72 6.72 -9.32
N GLY A 149 -16.03 5.62 -9.10
CA GLY A 149 -14.58 5.64 -8.89
C GLY A 149 -14.00 4.26 -8.65
N LEU A 150 -12.69 4.25 -8.41
CA LEU A 150 -12.01 3.09 -7.84
C LEU A 150 -12.17 3.20 -6.33
N ARG A 151 -12.89 2.26 -5.72
CA ARG A 151 -12.99 2.14 -4.27
C ARG A 151 -11.80 1.35 -3.79
N ILE A 152 -11.11 1.85 -2.76
CA ILE A 152 -10.01 1.16 -2.10
C ILE A 152 -10.46 0.83 -0.67
N ARG A 153 -10.28 -0.42 -0.27
CA ARG A 153 -10.60 -0.94 1.05
C ARG A 153 -9.39 -1.70 1.57
N GLN A 154 -8.94 -1.36 2.77
CA GLN A 154 -7.83 -2.03 3.41
C GLN A 154 -8.27 -2.55 4.77
N LEU A 155 -8.06 -3.84 5.00
CA LEU A 155 -8.21 -4.46 6.31
C LEU A 155 -6.85 -4.41 6.99
N LEU A 156 -6.79 -3.88 8.22
CA LEU A 156 -5.56 -3.79 9.02
C LEU A 156 -5.78 -4.45 10.39
N MET A 157 -4.94 -5.44 10.70
CA MET A 157 -4.93 -6.06 12.02
C MET A 157 -4.10 -5.23 13.00
N SER A 158 -4.68 -4.89 14.15
CA SER A 158 -3.98 -4.30 15.29
C SER A 158 -3.68 -5.35 16.39
N THR A 159 -4.22 -6.55 16.25
CA THR A 159 -3.97 -7.72 17.13
C THR A 159 -3.91 -9.01 16.30
N MET A 160 -3.32 -10.07 16.87
CA MET A 160 -3.33 -11.41 16.23
C MET A 160 -4.74 -12.02 16.16
N ALA A 161 -5.63 -11.69 17.11
CA ALA A 161 -6.96 -12.28 17.21
C ALA A 161 -7.90 -11.82 16.09
N ALA A 162 -7.58 -10.70 15.44
CA ALA A 162 -8.35 -10.13 14.36
C ALA A 162 -8.28 -10.91 13.02
N GLU A 163 -7.43 -11.94 12.91
CA GLU A 163 -7.23 -12.69 11.66
C GLU A 163 -8.52 -13.34 11.15
N GLU A 164 -9.28 -14.00 12.02
CA GLU A 164 -10.52 -14.68 11.60
C GLU A 164 -11.56 -13.68 11.07
N ALA A 165 -11.68 -12.52 11.72
CA ALA A 165 -12.55 -11.43 11.29
C ALA A 165 -12.08 -10.79 9.98
N MET A 166 -10.77 -10.65 9.78
CA MET A 166 -10.18 -10.16 8.54
C MET A 166 -10.52 -11.08 7.37
N LEU A 167 -10.31 -12.38 7.53
CA LEU A 167 -10.60 -13.39 6.50
C LEU A 167 -12.10 -13.42 6.16
N ALA A 168 -12.97 -13.40 7.17
CA ALA A 168 -14.41 -13.37 6.96
C ALA A 168 -14.86 -12.10 6.22
N THR A 169 -14.32 -10.94 6.62
CA THR A 169 -14.61 -9.66 5.96
C THR A 169 -14.13 -9.66 4.52
N PHE A 170 -12.89 -10.09 4.25
CA PHE A 170 -12.37 -10.17 2.89
C PHE A 170 -13.20 -11.12 2.02
N ALA A 171 -13.58 -12.30 2.54
CA ALA A 171 -14.45 -13.24 1.83
C ALA A 171 -15.81 -12.63 1.46
N SER A 172 -16.38 -11.76 2.32
CA SER A 172 -17.66 -11.08 2.05
C SER A 172 -17.60 -10.12 0.87
N TRP A 173 -16.41 -9.68 0.47
CA TRP A 173 -16.21 -8.80 -0.68
C TRP A 173 -16.22 -9.54 -2.01
N LEU A 174 -16.11 -10.87 -1.97
CA LEU A 174 -15.94 -11.72 -3.14
C LEU A 174 -17.29 -12.22 -3.65
N GLN A 175 -17.43 -12.28 -4.97
CA GLN A 175 -18.55 -12.88 -5.67
C GLN A 175 -18.06 -14.02 -6.57
N PRO A 176 -18.93 -14.95 -6.99
CA PRO A 176 -18.52 -16.02 -7.92
C PRO A 176 -17.93 -15.51 -9.25
N SER A 177 -18.32 -14.31 -9.69
CA SER A 177 -17.78 -13.68 -10.91
C SER A 177 -16.46 -12.94 -10.68
N THR A 178 -16.00 -12.80 -9.43
CA THR A 178 -14.80 -12.01 -9.13
C THR A 178 -13.57 -12.57 -9.83
N VAL A 179 -12.86 -11.69 -10.52
CA VAL A 179 -11.56 -11.96 -11.13
C VAL A 179 -10.50 -11.21 -10.32
N PHE A 180 -9.61 -11.96 -9.70
CA PHE A 180 -8.47 -11.39 -9.00
C PHE A 180 -7.49 -10.76 -9.97
N CYS A 181 -7.01 -9.58 -9.59
CA CYS A 181 -5.90 -8.93 -10.26
C CYS A 181 -4.84 -8.55 -9.23
N SER A 182 -3.60 -9.01 -9.44
CA SER A 182 -2.50 -8.77 -8.49
C SER A 182 -1.18 -8.64 -9.23
N TYR A 183 -0.13 -8.22 -8.52
CA TYR A 183 1.24 -8.28 -9.02
C TYR A 183 1.99 -9.38 -8.29
N ASN A 184 2.27 -10.51 -8.96
CA ASN A 184 2.89 -11.70 -8.38
C ASN A 184 2.02 -12.46 -7.34
N GLY A 185 0.84 -11.96 -7.01
CA GLY A 185 -0.01 -12.56 -5.98
C GLY A 185 -0.58 -13.94 -6.29
N ARG A 186 -0.53 -14.42 -7.53
CA ARG A 186 -0.88 -15.83 -7.82
C ARG A 186 0.09 -16.80 -7.15
N SER A 187 1.36 -16.41 -7.02
CA SER A 187 2.42 -17.27 -6.46
C SER A 187 2.70 -16.99 -4.98
N TYR A 188 2.26 -15.86 -4.44
CA TYR A 188 2.60 -15.41 -3.09
C TYR A 188 1.35 -15.20 -2.22
N ASP A 189 0.55 -14.17 -2.52
CA ASP A 189 -0.58 -13.75 -1.69
C ASP A 189 -1.71 -14.77 -1.65
N ALA A 190 -2.16 -15.27 -2.82
CA ALA A 190 -3.27 -16.21 -2.89
C ALA A 190 -2.95 -17.55 -2.18
N PRO A 191 -1.79 -18.20 -2.39
CA PRO A 191 -1.41 -19.38 -1.61
C PRO A 191 -1.37 -19.13 -0.09
N LEU A 192 -0.87 -17.98 0.34
CA LEU A 192 -0.84 -17.59 1.75
C LEU A 192 -2.26 -17.51 2.31
N LEU A 193 -3.16 -16.75 1.68
CA LEU A 193 -4.53 -16.58 2.15
C LEU A 193 -5.29 -17.91 2.18
N LYS A 194 -5.12 -18.77 1.16
CA LYS A 194 -5.68 -20.14 1.17
C LYS A 194 -5.24 -20.94 2.38
N ALA A 195 -3.95 -20.87 2.74
CA ALA A 195 -3.45 -21.52 3.93
C ALA A 195 -4.05 -20.92 5.21
N ARG A 196 -4.26 -19.60 5.27
CA ARG A 196 -4.90 -18.92 6.41
C ARG A 196 -6.37 -19.33 6.57
N TYR A 197 -7.16 -19.33 5.50
CA TYR A 197 -8.55 -19.82 5.52
C TYR A 197 -8.63 -21.26 6.06
N ARG A 198 -7.75 -22.15 5.58
CA ARG A 198 -7.68 -23.53 6.06
C ARG A 198 -7.36 -23.63 7.56
N LEU A 199 -6.41 -22.83 8.05
CA LEU A 199 -6.04 -22.81 9.47
C LEU A 199 -7.15 -22.23 10.35
N ALA A 200 -7.86 -21.22 9.86
CA ALA A 200 -9.04 -20.62 10.51
C ALA A 200 -10.30 -21.50 10.41
N ARG A 201 -10.24 -22.66 9.74
CA ARG A 201 -11.39 -23.54 9.46
C ARG A 201 -12.54 -22.83 8.74
N GLN A 202 -12.23 -21.81 7.95
CA GLN A 202 -13.18 -21.10 7.11
C GLN A 202 -13.15 -21.68 5.68
N ARG A 203 -14.26 -21.54 4.96
CA ARG A 203 -14.33 -21.93 3.53
C ARG A 203 -13.35 -21.05 2.75
N ASP A 204 -12.52 -21.67 1.91
CA ASP A 204 -11.64 -20.96 0.98
C ASP A 204 -12.47 -20.39 -0.20
N PRO A 205 -12.59 -19.06 -0.34
CA PRO A 205 -13.29 -18.45 -1.47
C PRO A 205 -12.38 -18.26 -2.69
N ILE A 206 -11.05 -18.32 -2.53
CA ILE A 206 -10.07 -17.90 -3.55
C ILE A 206 -9.89 -18.96 -4.63
N THR A 207 -9.93 -20.24 -4.28
CA THR A 207 -9.60 -21.32 -5.24
C THR A 207 -10.54 -21.38 -6.45
N ALA A 208 -11.78 -20.94 -6.31
CA ALA A 208 -12.75 -20.94 -7.40
C ALA A 208 -12.63 -19.72 -8.34
N LEU A 209 -11.92 -18.67 -7.93
CA LEU A 209 -11.83 -17.41 -8.67
C LEU A 209 -10.78 -17.48 -9.77
N ASP A 210 -11.07 -16.79 -10.88
CA ASP A 210 -10.06 -16.54 -11.90
C ASP A 210 -9.06 -15.47 -11.42
N HIS A 211 -7.86 -15.49 -11.99
CA HIS A 211 -6.74 -14.66 -11.51
C HIS A 211 -5.84 -14.18 -12.65
N VAL A 212 -5.85 -12.87 -12.87
CA VAL A 212 -4.94 -12.13 -13.76
C VAL A 212 -3.75 -11.60 -12.97
N ASP A 213 -2.60 -12.25 -13.11
CA ASP A 213 -1.35 -11.80 -12.50
C ASP A 213 -0.55 -10.91 -13.46
N LEU A 214 -0.40 -9.63 -13.09
CA LEU A 214 0.21 -8.58 -13.90
C LEU A 214 1.74 -8.69 -13.99
N LEU A 215 2.40 -9.49 -13.15
CA LEU A 215 3.86 -9.64 -13.19
C LEU A 215 4.32 -10.22 -14.53
N TYR A 216 3.63 -11.27 -15.01
CA TYR A 216 4.04 -11.98 -16.21
C TYR A 216 3.90 -11.16 -17.50
N PRO A 217 2.76 -10.50 -17.80
CA PRO A 217 2.67 -9.61 -18.95
C PRO A 217 3.65 -8.44 -18.87
N THR A 218 3.80 -7.83 -17.68
CA THR A 218 4.75 -6.73 -17.47
C THR A 218 6.18 -7.18 -17.78
N ARG A 219 6.62 -8.32 -17.25
CA ARG A 219 7.96 -8.86 -17.54
C ARG A 219 8.15 -9.23 -19.00
N ARG A 220 7.12 -9.65 -19.72
CA ARG A 220 7.24 -9.89 -21.18
C ARG A 220 7.50 -8.59 -21.92
N ARG A 221 6.84 -7.51 -21.52
CA ARG A 221 6.92 -6.21 -22.21
C ARG A 221 8.18 -5.42 -21.87
N TYR A 222 8.61 -5.43 -20.61
CA TYR A 222 9.61 -4.47 -20.12
C TYR A 222 10.91 -5.09 -19.59
N ARG A 223 11.02 -6.41 -19.53
CA ARG A 223 12.28 -7.05 -19.10
C ARG A 223 13.39 -6.72 -20.09
N GLY A 224 14.49 -6.17 -19.58
CA GLY A 224 15.63 -5.72 -20.38
C GLY A 224 15.55 -4.26 -20.81
N THR A 225 14.38 -3.61 -20.68
CA THR A 225 14.20 -2.16 -20.90
C THR A 225 14.44 -1.37 -19.62
N TRP A 226 14.00 -1.89 -18.48
CA TRP A 226 14.17 -1.26 -17.16
C TRP A 226 15.09 -2.08 -16.26
N GLU A 227 15.60 -1.43 -15.20
CA GLU A 227 16.48 -2.03 -14.19
C GLU A 227 15.94 -3.33 -13.60
N ASN A 228 14.62 -3.42 -13.40
CA ASN A 228 13.89 -4.57 -12.92
C ASN A 228 12.38 -4.38 -13.19
N CYS A 229 11.58 -5.41 -12.90
CA CYS A 229 10.12 -5.35 -13.01
C CYS A 229 9.48 -5.44 -11.61
N ARG A 230 9.98 -4.68 -10.63
CA ARG A 230 9.27 -4.47 -9.36
C ARG A 230 8.21 -3.39 -9.56
N LEU A 231 7.17 -3.41 -8.72
CA LEU A 231 6.05 -2.48 -8.82
C LEU A 231 6.51 -1.02 -8.70
N SER A 232 7.43 -0.71 -7.79
CA SER A 232 8.04 0.62 -7.65
C SER A 232 8.79 1.11 -8.89
N THR A 233 9.43 0.20 -9.65
CA THR A 233 10.06 0.56 -10.93
C THR A 233 9.02 0.84 -12.00
N ILE A 234 7.91 0.08 -12.03
CA ILE A 234 6.79 0.33 -12.96
C ILE A 234 6.18 1.69 -12.68
N GLU A 235 5.91 2.01 -11.42
CA GLU A 235 5.35 3.31 -11.05
C GLU A 235 6.22 4.47 -11.52
N ARG A 236 7.53 4.38 -11.26
CA ARG A 236 8.48 5.42 -11.67
C ARG A 236 8.59 5.55 -13.19
N GLN A 237 8.73 4.42 -13.89
CA GLN A 237 9.04 4.43 -15.33
C GLN A 237 7.79 4.57 -16.21
N LEU A 238 6.70 3.88 -15.84
CA LEU A 238 5.48 3.80 -16.64
C LEU A 238 4.43 4.81 -16.20
N LEU A 239 4.22 4.93 -14.88
CA LEU A 239 3.16 5.80 -14.32
C LEU A 239 3.67 7.20 -13.96
N ARG A 240 4.99 7.42 -14.01
CA ARG A 240 5.67 8.67 -13.63
C ARG A 240 5.35 9.11 -12.19
N VAL A 241 5.09 8.14 -11.33
CA VAL A 241 4.85 8.36 -9.90
C VAL A 241 6.20 8.32 -9.17
N VAL A 242 6.46 9.35 -8.37
CA VAL A 242 7.61 9.39 -7.46
C VAL A 242 7.07 9.28 -6.04
N ARG A 243 7.49 8.24 -5.31
CA ARG A 243 7.12 8.06 -3.91
C ARG A 243 8.02 8.95 -3.05
N GLU A 244 7.47 9.99 -2.45
CA GLU A 244 8.12 10.76 -1.39
C GLU A 244 7.94 9.99 -0.07
N ASP A 245 9.02 9.78 0.71
CA ASP A 245 9.00 9.14 2.03
C ASP A 245 8.57 7.65 2.10
N ASP A 246 9.00 6.82 1.14
CA ASP A 246 8.68 5.39 1.12
C ASP A 246 9.39 4.61 2.25
N LEU A 247 8.61 3.85 3.03
CA LEU A 247 9.10 2.86 3.98
C LEU A 247 9.37 1.59 3.16
N PRO A 248 10.64 1.12 3.06
CA PRO A 248 10.93 -0.08 2.26
C PRO A 248 10.01 -1.23 2.67
N GLY A 249 9.35 -1.90 1.71
CA GLY A 249 8.39 -2.98 2.02
C GLY A 249 8.96 -4.09 2.92
N SER A 250 10.28 -4.28 2.93
CA SER A 250 10.97 -5.17 3.88
C SER A 250 10.83 -4.78 5.36
N GLU A 251 10.50 -3.53 5.64
CA GLU A 251 10.31 -3.01 7.00
C GLU A 251 8.86 -3.09 7.49
N ALA A 252 7.89 -3.35 6.60
CA ALA A 252 6.48 -3.49 6.94
C ALA A 252 6.21 -4.53 8.06
N PRO A 253 6.80 -5.75 8.04
CA PRO A 253 6.66 -6.70 9.14
C PRO A 253 7.18 -6.15 10.47
N GLY A 254 8.29 -5.41 10.42
CA GLY A 254 8.91 -4.79 11.58
C GLY A 254 8.05 -3.69 12.18
N ALA A 255 7.42 -2.86 11.35
CA ALA A 255 6.49 -1.82 11.76
C ALA A 255 5.30 -2.40 12.53
N TRP A 256 4.66 -3.43 11.97
CA TRP A 256 3.53 -4.10 12.62
C TRP A 256 3.93 -4.78 13.94
N LEU A 257 5.06 -5.50 13.96
CA LEU A 257 5.55 -6.15 15.17
C LEU A 257 5.90 -5.16 16.28
N ARG A 258 6.46 -3.99 15.94
CA ARG A 258 6.68 -2.89 16.90
C ARG A 258 5.35 -2.40 17.47
N PHE A 259 4.34 -2.18 16.63
CA PHE A 259 3.01 -1.75 17.07
C PHE A 259 2.37 -2.76 18.04
N LEU A 260 2.44 -4.06 17.75
CA LEU A 260 1.94 -5.12 18.64
C LEU A 260 2.63 -5.13 20.01
N ARG A 261 3.89 -4.71 20.08
CA ARG A 261 4.70 -4.65 21.32
C ARG A 261 4.51 -3.35 22.11
N GLY A 262 3.53 -2.52 21.73
CA GLY A 262 3.25 -1.26 22.41
C GLY A 262 3.87 -0.03 21.75
N GLY A 263 4.57 -0.17 20.62
CA GLY A 263 5.15 0.93 19.83
C GLY A 263 4.11 1.88 19.20
N ASP A 264 4.54 3.02 18.66
CA ASP A 264 3.66 3.95 17.93
C ASP A 264 3.14 3.35 16.60
N ALA A 265 2.14 4.03 16.02
CA ALA A 265 1.49 3.70 14.76
C ALA A 265 2.07 4.43 13.54
N VAL A 266 3.13 5.24 13.69
CA VAL A 266 3.63 6.14 12.62
C VAL A 266 4.02 5.33 11.39
N ASN A 267 4.83 4.29 11.57
CA ASN A 267 5.25 3.45 10.45
C ASN A 267 4.13 2.54 9.93
N LEU A 268 3.15 2.19 10.76
CA LEU A 268 2.04 1.34 10.32
C LEU A 268 1.08 2.11 9.41
N ARG A 269 0.91 3.42 9.62
CA ARG A 269 0.21 4.31 8.68
C ARG A 269 0.92 4.39 7.34
N ARG A 270 2.25 4.52 7.33
CA ARG A 270 3.03 4.46 6.08
C ARG A 270 2.85 3.13 5.34
N VAL A 271 2.81 2.00 6.06
CA VAL A 271 2.49 0.71 5.44
C VAL A 271 1.10 0.72 4.79
N ALA A 272 0.10 1.30 5.46
CA ALA A 272 -1.22 1.49 4.87
C ALA A 272 -1.17 2.35 3.59
N ASP A 273 -0.42 3.45 3.61
CA ASP A 273 -0.29 4.33 2.44
C ASP A 273 0.39 3.60 1.25
N HIS A 274 1.42 2.77 1.51
CA HIS A 274 2.05 1.95 0.48
C HIS A 274 1.10 0.92 -0.11
N ASN A 275 0.43 0.12 0.73
CA ASN A 275 -0.51 -0.88 0.25
C ASN A 275 -1.70 -0.23 -0.49
N HIS A 276 -2.12 0.97 -0.07
CA HIS A 276 -3.13 1.76 -0.79
C HIS A 276 -2.63 2.12 -2.20
N GLN A 277 -1.43 2.65 -2.30
CA GLN A 277 -0.82 3.00 -3.58
C GLN A 277 -0.62 1.76 -4.46
N ASP A 278 -0.20 0.63 -3.89
CA ASP A 278 0.03 -0.60 -4.63
C ASP A 278 -1.25 -1.08 -5.33
N VAL A 279 -2.39 -1.15 -4.63
CA VAL A 279 -3.66 -1.57 -5.25
C VAL A 279 -4.18 -0.58 -6.28
N VAL A 280 -3.91 0.72 -6.12
CA VAL A 280 -4.20 1.74 -7.17
C VAL A 280 -3.31 1.50 -8.39
N THR A 281 -2.02 1.26 -8.17
CA THR A 281 -1.04 0.97 -9.22
C THR A 281 -1.44 -0.27 -10.02
N LEU A 282 -2.00 -1.31 -9.39
CA LEU A 282 -2.51 -2.49 -10.11
C LEU A 282 -3.60 -2.13 -11.12
N ALA A 283 -4.57 -1.30 -10.72
CA ALA A 283 -5.66 -0.86 -11.59
C ALA A 283 -5.14 -0.06 -12.79
N LEU A 284 -4.25 0.90 -12.53
CA LEU A 284 -3.62 1.72 -13.57
C LEU A 284 -2.75 0.89 -14.52
N LEU A 285 -1.99 -0.07 -13.98
CA LEU A 285 -1.15 -0.96 -14.78
C LEU A 285 -1.98 -1.86 -15.68
N LEU A 286 -3.08 -2.43 -15.17
CA LEU A 286 -3.99 -3.23 -15.99
C LEU A 286 -4.55 -2.40 -17.15
N GLN A 287 -5.09 -1.20 -16.88
CA GLN A 287 -5.61 -0.30 -17.92
C GLN A 287 -4.52 0.04 -18.94
N ARG A 288 -3.29 0.30 -18.49
CA ARG A 288 -2.18 0.61 -19.39
C ARG A 288 -1.82 -0.58 -20.28
N LEU A 289 -1.77 -1.79 -19.74
CA LEU A 289 -1.48 -3.00 -20.51
C LEU A 289 -2.57 -3.29 -21.56
N VAL A 290 -3.84 -3.08 -21.22
CA VAL A 290 -4.97 -3.18 -22.17
C VAL A 290 -4.80 -2.20 -23.32
N HIS A 291 -4.54 -0.92 -23.00
CA HIS A 291 -4.40 0.12 -24.01
C HIS A 291 -3.19 -0.07 -24.92
N GLU A 292 -2.04 -0.49 -24.38
CA GLU A 292 -0.83 -0.77 -25.17
C GLU A 292 -1.05 -1.94 -26.14
N GLU A 293 -1.75 -2.98 -25.69
CA GLU A 293 -2.07 -4.15 -26.51
C GLU A 293 -3.01 -3.81 -27.67
N GLN A 294 -4.03 -2.99 -27.41
CA GLN A 294 -4.94 -2.49 -28.45
C GLN A 294 -4.19 -1.67 -29.50
N ARG A 295 -3.32 -0.75 -29.08
CA ARG A 295 -2.51 0.06 -29.99
C ARG A 295 -1.60 -0.77 -30.87
N GLU A 296 -1.01 -1.84 -30.32
CA GLU A 296 -0.16 -2.77 -31.10
C GLU A 296 -0.96 -3.50 -32.16
N ARG A 297 -2.16 -3.98 -31.84
CA ARG A 297 -3.06 -4.61 -32.82
C ARG A 297 -3.48 -3.65 -33.93
N GLU A 298 -3.87 -2.44 -33.58
CA GLU A 298 -4.25 -1.42 -34.56
C GLU A 298 -3.09 -1.09 -35.50
N THR A 299 -1.88 -0.95 -34.95
CA THR A 299 -0.66 -0.70 -35.74
C THR A 299 -0.37 -1.87 -36.70
N LEU A 300 -0.50 -3.11 -36.24
CA LEU A 300 -0.31 -4.30 -37.07
C LEU A 300 -1.39 -4.41 -38.16
N ALA A 301 -2.65 -4.11 -37.84
CA ALA A 301 -3.74 -4.13 -38.80
C ALA A 301 -3.55 -3.09 -39.90
N LEU A 302 -3.13 -1.87 -39.56
CA LEU A 302 -2.81 -0.82 -40.53
C LEU A 302 -1.64 -1.20 -41.45
N ALA A 303 -0.61 -1.86 -40.90
CA ALA A 303 0.53 -2.35 -41.68
C ALA A 303 0.13 -3.45 -42.68
N LEU A 304 -0.89 -4.26 -42.36
CA LEU A 304 -1.41 -5.32 -43.23
C LEU A 304 -2.37 -4.80 -44.31
N VAL A 305 -3.11 -3.71 -44.06
CA VAL A 305 -4.03 -3.09 -45.03
C VAL A 305 -3.29 -2.19 -46.04
N GLY A 306 -2.09 -1.73 -45.69
CA GLY A 306 -1.23 -0.90 -46.57
C GLY A 306 -0.33 -1.69 -47.55
N GLN A 307 -0.42 -3.03 -47.57
CA GLN A 307 0.23 -3.91 -48.56
C GLN A 307 -0.78 -4.37 -49.61
#